data_AF-A0A7X7HM93-F1
#
_entry.id   AF-A0A7X7HM93-F1
#
_cell.length_a   1.000
_cell.length_b   1.000
_cell.length_c   1.000
_cell.angle_alpha   90.00
_cell.angle_beta   90.00
_cell.angle_gamma   90.00
#
_symmetry.space_group_name_H-M   'P 1'
#
loop_
_entity.id
_entity.type
_entity.pdbx_description
1 polymer ?
#
loop_
_entity_poly.entity_id
_entity_poly.type
_entity_poly.pdbx_seq_one_letter_code
_entity_poly.pdbx_strand_id
1 'polypeptide(L)'
;MLAGCASSPPGKATPGKAPPAERAWTLSPVSLSARFCDPPKVQDATQQDRLLRFAAVVRTRLEDSGAEAALISRTGIDLDRFDVRFSHSGLAVRDGGGVPWSVRQLYYACDERRPQLYEQGIGGFLMNTDEPRIGHVSVVLLPDEPAMAVRRAALDDRLALRLLASSYSANAYPFSVRYQNCNQWVVELLATAWGELSDGADLRARAQAWLADADYRPSEVVVDSHWVKFAAPFMPLVHLDDHPPDARYGMAFQISMPEAIEDFVRDRLPQARRVEFCHDGSRVVIRSGWRPIPDGCLPEAGDEVVRLDGHAR
;
A
#
# COMPACT_ATOMS: atom_id res chain seq x y z
N MET A 1 2.79 -10.50 7.92
CA MET A 1 1.84 -10.87 6.86
C MET A 1 1.17 -9.68 6.19
N LEU A 2 1.22 -8.44 6.70
CA LEU A 2 0.71 -7.25 5.98
C LEU A 2 1.48 -5.95 6.33
N ALA A 3 2.76 -6.06 6.69
CA ALA A 3 3.54 -4.97 7.29
C ALA A 3 3.66 -3.71 6.40
N GLY A 4 3.43 -3.82 5.08
CA GLY A 4 3.39 -2.67 4.18
C GLY A 4 2.31 -1.63 4.49
N CYS A 5 1.37 -1.92 5.41
CA CYS A 5 0.32 -1.01 5.86
C CYS A 5 0.50 -0.50 7.30
N ALA A 6 1.66 -0.73 7.90
CA ALA A 6 2.05 -0.14 9.18
C ALA A 6 2.94 1.09 8.96
N SER A 7 2.89 2.04 9.89
CA SER A 7 3.87 3.12 9.96
C SER A 7 4.28 3.36 11.41
N SER A 8 5.59 3.49 11.64
CA SER A 8 6.18 4.04 12.85
C SER A 8 6.94 5.32 12.48
N PRO A 9 6.90 6.38 13.31
CA PRO A 9 7.70 7.56 13.07
C PRO A 9 9.20 7.22 13.10
N PRO A 10 10.06 7.95 12.37
CA PRO A 10 11.50 7.80 12.50
C PRO A 10 11.89 8.08 13.96
N GLY A 11 12.43 7.06 14.63
CA GLY A 11 12.82 7.15 16.03
C GLY A 11 13.76 8.35 16.25
N LYS A 12 13.46 9.19 17.24
CA LYS A 12 14.42 10.19 17.71
C LYS A 12 15.66 9.44 18.18
N ALA A 13 16.78 9.59 17.47
CA ALA A 13 18.07 9.09 17.93
C ALA A 13 18.40 9.75 19.28
N THR A 14 18.16 9.04 20.37
CA THR A 14 18.64 9.46 21.69
C THR A 14 20.15 9.25 21.74
N PRO A 15 20.97 10.27 22.02
CA PRO A 15 22.41 10.11 22.14
C PRO A 15 22.73 9.18 23.32
N GLY A 16 23.69 8.29 23.09
CA GLY A 16 24.01 7.15 23.94
C GLY A 16 24.21 7.50 25.41
N LYS A 17 23.53 6.75 26.28
CA LYS A 17 23.94 6.57 27.68
C LYS A 17 24.65 5.23 27.83
N ALA A 18 25.79 5.26 28.50
CA ALA A 18 26.62 4.12 28.86
C ALA A 18 25.81 3.04 29.61
N PRO A 19 26.21 1.75 29.54
CA PRO A 19 25.43 0.66 30.11
C PRO A 19 25.58 0.61 31.64
N PRO A 20 24.52 0.34 32.41
CA PRO A 20 24.67 -0.20 33.74
C PRO A 20 24.77 -1.73 33.69
N ALA A 21 25.42 -2.26 34.72
CA ALA A 21 25.86 -3.65 34.87
C ALA A 21 24.74 -4.70 34.92
N GLU A 22 25.14 -5.90 34.45
CA GLU A 22 24.58 -7.24 34.60
C GLU A 22 23.28 -7.39 35.42
N ARG A 23 22.19 -7.77 34.73
CA ARG A 23 21.09 -8.55 35.32
C ARG A 23 20.56 -9.60 34.34
N ALA A 24 20.55 -10.83 34.87
CA ALA A 24 19.91 -12.08 34.45
C ALA A 24 19.09 -12.11 33.14
N TRP A 25 19.48 -13.03 32.27
CA TRP A 25 18.74 -13.44 31.08
C TRP A 25 17.44 -14.16 31.48
N THR A 26 16.33 -13.42 31.58
CA THR A 26 15.00 -14.02 31.42
C THR A 26 14.73 -14.17 29.93
N LEU A 27 14.60 -15.41 29.47
CA LEU A 27 14.07 -15.72 28.14
C LEU A 27 12.59 -15.30 28.11
N SER A 28 12.33 -14.08 27.66
CA SER A 28 10.97 -13.64 27.33
C SER A 28 10.48 -14.43 26.11
N PRO A 29 9.24 -14.95 26.12
CA PRO A 29 8.64 -15.52 24.93
C PRO A 29 8.56 -14.42 23.86
N VAL A 30 9.03 -14.72 22.65
CA VAL A 30 8.92 -13.82 21.49
C VAL A 30 7.43 -13.67 21.18
N SER A 31 6.83 -12.56 21.58
CA SER A 31 5.46 -12.21 21.23
C SER A 31 5.35 -12.05 19.71
N LEU A 32 4.46 -12.81 19.07
CA LEU A 32 4.08 -12.68 17.64
C LEU A 32 3.54 -11.27 17.28
N SER A 33 3.35 -10.39 18.28
CA SER A 33 3.11 -8.95 18.13
C SER A 33 4.23 -8.20 17.39
N ALA A 34 5.46 -8.71 17.46
CA ALA A 34 6.68 -8.07 16.99
C ALA A 34 7.03 -8.44 15.54
N ARG A 35 6.12 -8.23 14.58
CA ARG A 35 6.45 -8.27 13.14
C ARG A 35 5.69 -7.26 12.29
N PHE A 36 4.47 -6.86 12.69
CA PHE A 36 3.68 -5.88 11.93
C PHE A 36 4.09 -4.43 12.24
N CYS A 37 4.38 -4.14 13.51
CA CYS A 37 4.87 -2.85 13.98
C CYS A 37 6.36 -2.90 14.34
N ASP A 38 7.11 -3.80 13.70
CA ASP A 38 8.56 -3.81 13.88
C ASP A 38 9.15 -2.52 13.31
N PRO A 39 10.12 -1.90 13.98
CA PRO A 39 10.77 -0.72 13.45
C PRO A 39 11.42 -1.09 12.10
N PRO A 40 11.22 -0.28 11.04
CA PRO A 40 11.80 -0.54 9.75
C PRO A 40 13.32 -0.59 9.88
N LYS A 41 13.97 -1.45 9.08
CA LYS A 41 15.44 -1.51 9.06
C LYS A 41 15.98 -0.13 8.70
N VAL A 42 16.88 0.39 9.53
CA VAL A 42 17.54 1.68 9.27
C VAL A 42 18.30 1.58 7.96
N GLN A 43 17.88 2.36 6.97
CA GLN A 43 18.52 2.45 5.66
C GLN A 43 19.79 3.30 5.79
N ASP A 44 20.89 2.85 5.18
CA ASP A 44 22.10 3.67 5.05
C ASP A 44 21.93 4.78 4.01
N ALA A 45 22.84 5.75 3.99
CA ALA A 45 22.75 6.90 3.07
C ALA A 45 22.78 6.49 1.59
N THR A 46 23.47 5.40 1.24
CA THR A 46 23.54 4.90 -0.15
C THR A 46 22.21 4.28 -0.55
N GLN A 47 21.57 3.54 0.36
CA GLN A 47 20.24 2.98 0.16
C GLN A 47 19.19 4.09 0.02
N GLN A 48 19.26 5.13 0.85
CA GLN A 48 18.37 6.29 0.75
C GLN A 48 18.56 7.05 -0.57
N ASP A 49 19.80 7.32 -0.98
CA ASP A 49 20.09 7.97 -2.28
C ASP A 49 19.50 7.17 -3.45
N ARG A 50 19.70 5.84 -3.47
CA ARG A 50 19.13 4.97 -4.51
C ARG A 50 17.60 5.01 -4.54
N LEU A 51 16.95 4.94 -3.39
CA LEU A 51 15.49 5.02 -3.31
C LEU A 51 14.97 6.39 -3.73
N LEU A 52 15.66 7.49 -3.39
CA LEU A 52 15.28 8.83 -3.83
C LEU A 52 15.45 9.01 -5.34
N ARG A 53 16.51 8.45 -5.94
CA ARG A 53 16.68 8.42 -7.39
C ARG A 53 15.60 7.59 -8.08
N PHE A 54 15.27 6.42 -7.51
CA PHE A 54 14.17 5.60 -8.00
C PHE A 54 12.82 6.34 -7.91
N ALA A 55 12.56 7.02 -6.80
CA ALA A 55 11.38 7.86 -6.64
C ALA A 55 11.33 9.01 -7.64
N ALA A 56 12.48 9.59 -7.99
CA ALA A 56 12.56 10.60 -9.05
C ALA A 56 12.14 10.03 -10.41
N VAL A 57 12.57 8.80 -10.76
CA VAL A 57 12.14 8.13 -11.99
C VAL A 57 10.63 7.92 -12.04
N VAL A 58 10.04 7.43 -10.94
CA VAL A 58 8.57 7.24 -10.84
C VAL A 58 7.84 8.58 -10.95
N ARG A 59 8.32 9.61 -10.24
CA ARG A 59 7.76 10.96 -10.28
C ARG A 59 7.83 11.57 -11.69
N THR A 60 8.96 11.50 -12.38
CA THR A 60 9.10 12.00 -13.75
C THR A 60 8.09 11.33 -14.67
N ARG A 61 7.89 10.01 -14.55
CA ARG A 61 6.88 9.31 -15.35
C ARG A 61 5.46 9.80 -15.07
N LEU A 62 5.12 10.09 -13.80
CA LEU A 62 3.83 10.70 -13.45
C LEU A 62 3.69 12.11 -14.02
N GLU A 63 4.73 12.94 -13.95
CA GLU A 63 4.74 14.29 -14.51
C GLU A 63 4.53 14.29 -16.02
N ASP A 64 5.27 13.45 -16.75
CA ASP A 64 5.21 13.29 -18.21
C ASP A 64 3.90 12.65 -18.69
N SER A 65 3.17 11.97 -17.81
CA SER A 65 1.98 11.22 -18.18
C SER A 65 0.78 12.07 -18.60
N GLY A 66 0.77 13.35 -18.18
CA GLY A 66 -0.39 14.25 -18.29
C GLY A 66 -1.56 13.93 -17.37
N ALA A 67 -1.50 12.84 -16.59
CA ALA A 67 -2.60 12.44 -15.71
C ALA A 67 -2.74 13.36 -14.50
N GLU A 68 -3.96 13.40 -13.96
CA GLU A 68 -4.35 14.18 -12.76
C GLU A 68 -4.33 13.32 -11.49
N ALA A 69 -4.56 12.03 -11.64
CA ALA A 69 -4.50 11.04 -10.56
C ALA A 69 -4.07 9.68 -11.11
N ALA A 70 -3.47 8.87 -10.25
CA ALA A 70 -3.07 7.51 -10.53
C ALA A 70 -3.21 6.64 -9.27
N LEU A 71 -3.45 5.34 -9.47
CA LEU A 71 -3.16 4.37 -8.42
C LEU A 71 -1.65 4.16 -8.38
N ILE A 72 -1.09 4.10 -7.19
CA ILE A 72 0.31 3.71 -7.00
C ILE A 72 0.38 2.60 -5.96
N SER A 73 1.04 1.51 -6.32
CA SER A 73 1.19 0.30 -5.50
C SER A 73 2.66 -0.02 -5.34
N ARG A 74 3.06 -0.58 -4.20
CA ARG A 74 4.44 -0.98 -3.93
C ARG A 74 4.52 -2.33 -3.23
N THR A 75 5.64 -3.01 -3.43
CA THR A 75 5.99 -4.20 -2.66
C THR A 75 6.20 -3.83 -1.19
N GLY A 76 5.65 -4.65 -0.28
CA GLY A 76 5.97 -4.62 1.15
C GLY A 76 6.60 -5.94 1.60
N ILE A 77 6.69 -6.20 2.92
CA ILE A 77 7.39 -7.40 3.43
C ILE A 77 6.85 -8.69 2.81
N ASP A 78 7.77 -9.44 2.16
CA ASP A 78 7.75 -10.87 1.81
C ASP A 78 6.39 -11.57 2.01
N LEU A 79 5.53 -11.41 1.00
CA LEU A 79 4.27 -12.14 0.83
C LEU A 79 4.37 -13.17 -0.30
N ASP A 80 5.58 -13.57 -0.69
CA ASP A 80 5.80 -14.56 -1.76
C ASP A 80 5.07 -15.87 -1.46
N ARG A 81 4.92 -16.20 -0.17
CA ARG A 81 4.13 -17.35 0.31
C ARG A 81 2.64 -17.28 -0.07
N PHE A 82 2.12 -16.10 -0.34
CA PHE A 82 0.73 -15.84 -0.71
C PHE A 82 0.57 -15.37 -2.17
N ASP A 83 1.64 -15.44 -2.98
CA ASP A 83 1.66 -14.97 -4.37
C ASP A 83 1.24 -13.49 -4.53
N VAL A 84 1.56 -12.66 -3.52
CA VAL A 84 1.23 -11.23 -3.51
C VAL A 84 2.48 -10.39 -3.75
N ARG A 85 2.56 -9.74 -4.92
CA ARG A 85 3.67 -8.83 -5.28
C ARG A 85 3.56 -7.44 -4.64
N PHE A 86 2.35 -6.89 -4.63
CA PHE A 86 2.06 -5.55 -4.11
C PHE A 86 1.20 -5.66 -2.87
N SER A 87 1.64 -5.09 -1.74
CA SER A 87 0.90 -5.21 -0.48
C SER A 87 0.18 -3.91 -0.09
N HIS A 88 0.65 -2.78 -0.61
CA HIS A 88 0.16 -1.47 -0.22
C HIS A 88 -0.03 -0.55 -1.42
N SER A 89 -1.16 0.16 -1.43
CA SER A 89 -1.52 1.13 -2.46
C SER A 89 -1.92 2.48 -1.86
N GLY A 90 -1.76 3.52 -2.66
CA GLY A 90 -2.29 4.86 -2.41
C GLY A 90 -2.80 5.51 -3.69
N LEU A 91 -3.36 6.71 -3.55
CA LEU A 91 -3.78 7.56 -4.64
C LEU A 91 -2.71 8.63 -4.87
N ALA A 92 -1.95 8.50 -5.95
CA ALA A 92 -1.06 9.57 -6.40
C ALA A 92 -1.92 10.65 -7.07
N VAL A 93 -1.83 11.89 -6.60
CA VAL A 93 -2.59 13.03 -7.12
C VAL A 93 -1.67 14.20 -7.45
N ARG A 94 -1.95 14.86 -8.57
CA ARG A 94 -1.23 16.05 -9.03
C ARG A 94 -1.54 17.25 -8.14
N ASP A 95 -0.51 18.01 -7.80
CA ASP A 95 -0.55 19.24 -6.99
C ASP A 95 -1.22 19.06 -5.62
N GLY A 96 -1.08 17.89 -5.00
CA GLY A 96 -1.53 17.61 -3.64
C GLY A 96 -0.44 17.85 -2.59
N GLY A 97 -0.85 18.13 -1.34
CA GLY A 97 0.07 18.14 -0.18
C GLY A 97 1.22 19.15 -0.27
N GLY A 98 1.11 20.18 -1.12
CA GLY A 98 2.15 21.17 -1.35
C GLY A 98 3.33 20.69 -2.20
N VAL A 99 3.21 19.55 -2.89
CA VAL A 99 4.22 18.99 -3.80
C VAL A 99 3.60 18.67 -5.17
N PRO A 100 4.37 18.58 -6.27
CA PRO A 100 3.81 18.33 -7.61
C PRO A 100 3.01 17.02 -7.71
N TRP A 101 3.39 16.02 -6.92
CA TRP A 101 2.66 14.77 -6.77
C TRP A 101 2.72 14.31 -5.31
N SER A 102 1.56 14.17 -4.69
CA SER A 102 1.42 13.54 -3.37
C SER A 102 0.71 12.20 -3.52
N VAL A 103 0.99 11.28 -2.59
CA VAL A 103 0.32 9.99 -2.45
C VAL A 103 -0.49 10.03 -1.18
N ARG A 104 -1.81 9.88 -1.33
CA ARG A 104 -2.73 9.79 -0.21
C ARG A 104 -3.09 8.34 0.07
N GLN A 105 -2.93 7.94 1.32
CA GLN A 105 -2.96 6.53 1.71
C GLN A 105 -3.32 6.37 3.19
N LEU A 106 -3.79 5.18 3.55
CA LEU A 106 -4.05 4.80 4.94
C LEU A 106 -2.90 3.94 5.47
N TYR A 107 -2.36 4.33 6.63
CA TYR A 107 -1.51 3.45 7.45
C TYR A 107 -2.15 3.17 8.81
N TYR A 108 -1.83 2.02 9.38
CA TYR A 108 -1.96 1.82 10.81
C TYR A 108 -0.77 2.48 11.51
N ALA A 109 -1.04 3.55 12.25
CA ALA A 109 -0.03 4.27 13.00
C ALA A 109 0.24 3.50 14.31
N CYS A 110 1.37 2.78 14.34
CA CYS A 110 1.66 1.80 15.39
C CYS A 110 1.82 2.44 16.78
N ASP A 111 2.39 3.64 16.84
CA ASP A 111 2.61 4.36 18.09
C ASP A 111 1.30 4.87 18.68
N GLU A 112 0.40 5.37 17.83
CA GLU A 112 -0.93 5.86 18.21
C GLU A 112 -2.00 4.76 18.26
N ARG A 113 -1.68 3.56 17.79
CA ARG A 113 -2.54 2.37 17.73
C ARG A 113 -3.87 2.60 17.02
N ARG A 114 -3.86 3.43 15.97
CA ARG A 114 -5.07 3.78 15.21
C ARG A 114 -4.75 3.96 13.71
N PRO A 115 -5.71 3.72 12.81
CA PRO A 115 -5.55 4.07 11.42
C PRO A 115 -5.46 5.59 11.25
N GLN A 116 -4.59 6.05 10.35
CA GLN A 116 -4.43 7.46 9.98
C GLN A 116 -4.23 7.59 8.47
N LEU A 117 -4.68 8.71 7.92
CA LEU A 117 -4.38 9.08 6.55
C LEU A 117 -3.08 9.87 6.49
N TYR A 118 -2.25 9.52 5.53
CA TYR A 118 -0.99 10.18 5.24
C TYR A 118 -1.04 10.76 3.84
N GLU A 119 -0.41 11.92 3.68
CA GLU A 119 -0.17 12.55 2.40
C GLU A 119 1.32 12.86 2.29
N GLN A 120 1.99 12.22 1.32
CA GLN A 120 3.45 12.25 1.21
C GLN A 120 3.85 12.37 -0.26
N GLY A 121 5.01 12.97 -0.56
CA GLY A 121 5.58 12.88 -1.91
C GLY A 121 5.96 11.44 -2.27
N ILE A 122 6.21 11.17 -3.56
CA ILE A 122 6.60 9.85 -4.07
C ILE A 122 7.79 9.24 -3.30
N GLY A 123 8.79 10.06 -2.94
CA GLY A 123 9.91 9.60 -2.11
C GLY A 123 9.47 9.08 -0.75
N GLY A 124 8.62 9.81 -0.03
CA GLY A 124 8.10 9.37 1.27
C GLY A 124 7.28 8.08 1.16
N PHE A 125 6.46 7.98 0.12
CA PHE A 125 5.71 6.75 -0.19
C PHE A 125 6.64 5.56 -0.42
N LEU A 126 7.75 5.71 -1.15
CA LEU A 126 8.64 4.59 -1.46
C LEU A 126 9.63 4.25 -0.33
N MET A 127 10.00 5.22 0.50
CA MET A 127 10.97 5.01 1.59
C MET A 127 10.44 4.15 2.74
N ASN A 128 9.12 4.09 2.95
CA ASN A 128 8.51 3.30 4.01
C ASN A 128 8.46 1.78 3.67
N THR A 129 9.51 1.25 3.05
CA THR A 129 9.64 -0.15 2.60
C THR A 129 10.74 -0.85 3.37
N ASP A 130 10.50 -2.11 3.73
CA ASP A 130 11.43 -2.92 4.52
C ASP A 130 12.51 -3.61 3.67
N GLU A 131 12.39 -3.57 2.34
CA GLU A 131 13.35 -4.15 1.40
C GLU A 131 13.89 -3.11 0.40
N PRO A 132 14.89 -2.29 0.79
CA PRO A 132 15.37 -1.15 -0.01
C PRO A 132 16.24 -1.54 -1.21
N ARG A 133 16.55 -2.83 -1.42
CA ARG A 133 17.49 -3.29 -2.45
C ARG A 133 16.80 -3.66 -3.76
N ILE A 134 15.66 -4.33 -3.67
CA ILE A 134 14.84 -4.74 -4.81
C ILE A 134 13.41 -4.33 -4.50
N GLY A 135 12.78 -3.62 -5.43
CA GLY A 135 11.42 -3.13 -5.22
C GLY A 135 10.66 -2.99 -6.52
N HIS A 136 9.41 -3.45 -6.52
CA HIS A 136 8.46 -3.19 -7.58
C HIS A 136 7.52 -2.06 -7.18
N VAL A 137 7.20 -1.21 -8.15
CA VAL A 137 6.17 -0.19 -8.07
C VAL A 137 5.26 -0.34 -9.27
N SER A 138 3.96 -0.36 -9.06
CA SER A 138 2.95 -0.30 -10.11
C SER A 138 2.28 1.06 -10.07
N VAL A 139 2.09 1.68 -11.23
CA VAL A 139 1.32 2.90 -11.40
C VAL A 139 0.23 2.64 -12.43
N VAL A 140 -1.02 2.85 -12.07
CA VAL A 140 -2.15 2.86 -13.00
C VAL A 140 -2.62 4.29 -13.19
N LEU A 141 -2.26 4.88 -14.33
CA LEU A 141 -2.66 6.21 -14.74
C LEU A 141 -4.14 6.18 -15.13
N LEU A 142 -4.95 6.99 -14.44
CA LEU A 142 -6.37 7.12 -14.71
C LEU A 142 -6.61 8.05 -15.92
N PRO A 143 -7.62 7.78 -16.76
CA PRO A 143 -8.02 8.68 -17.83
C PRO A 143 -8.65 9.98 -17.26
N ASP A 144 -8.67 11.05 -18.06
CA ASP A 144 -8.92 12.43 -17.63
C ASP A 144 -10.09 12.63 -16.65
N GLU A 145 -11.34 12.33 -17.06
CA GLU A 145 -12.51 12.60 -16.23
C GLU A 145 -12.51 11.76 -14.93
N PRO A 146 -12.30 10.42 -14.96
CA PRO A 146 -12.14 9.62 -13.75
C PRO A 146 -10.98 10.08 -12.86
N ALA A 147 -9.87 10.53 -13.45
CA ALA A 147 -8.72 11.04 -12.71
C ALA A 147 -9.06 12.33 -11.96
N MET A 148 -9.77 13.26 -12.60
CA MET A 148 -10.23 14.50 -11.98
C MET A 148 -11.24 14.27 -10.85
N ALA A 149 -12.14 13.30 -11.00
CA ALA A 149 -13.05 12.89 -9.92
C ALA A 149 -12.28 12.37 -8.70
N VAL A 150 -11.32 11.46 -8.92
CA VAL A 150 -10.48 10.89 -7.85
C VAL A 150 -9.62 11.96 -7.19
N ARG A 151 -9.00 12.84 -7.98
CA ARG A 151 -8.19 13.96 -7.46
C ARG A 151 -9.01 14.86 -6.55
N ARG A 152 -10.22 15.28 -6.97
CA ARG A 152 -11.12 16.10 -6.15
C ARG A 152 -11.47 15.40 -4.83
N ALA A 153 -11.83 14.12 -4.89
CA ALA A 153 -12.21 13.35 -3.71
C ALA A 153 -11.05 13.13 -2.73
N ALA A 154 -9.85 12.88 -3.25
CA ALA A 154 -8.64 12.69 -2.44
C ALA A 154 -8.18 13.99 -1.75
N LEU A 155 -8.32 15.13 -2.42
CA LEU A 155 -7.94 16.44 -1.88
C LEU A 155 -8.99 17.06 -0.95
N ASP A 156 -10.21 16.53 -0.92
CA ASP A 156 -11.22 16.91 0.07
C ASP A 156 -10.95 16.17 1.40
N ASP A 157 -10.31 16.88 2.33
CA ASP A 157 -9.99 16.34 3.66
C ASP A 157 -11.23 15.82 4.41
N ARG A 158 -12.37 16.49 4.26
CA ARG A 158 -13.61 16.12 4.96
C ARG A 158 -14.10 14.78 4.42
N LEU A 159 -14.12 14.62 3.10
CA LEU A 159 -14.54 13.39 2.44
C LEU A 159 -13.57 12.24 2.72
N ALA A 160 -12.26 12.49 2.57
CA ALA A 160 -11.22 11.51 2.82
C ALA A 160 -11.28 10.97 4.26
N LEU A 161 -11.45 11.86 5.25
CA LEU A 161 -11.59 11.48 6.66
C LEU A 161 -12.94 10.83 6.97
N ARG A 162 -14.02 11.15 6.23
CA ARG A 162 -15.30 10.45 6.38
C ARG A 162 -15.18 8.96 6.04
N LEU A 163 -14.33 8.64 5.07
CA LEU A 163 -14.05 7.27 4.65
C LEU A 163 -13.08 6.53 5.60
N LEU A 164 -12.43 7.20 6.55
CA LEU A 164 -11.52 6.56 7.50
C LEU A 164 -12.31 5.88 8.63
N ALA A 165 -12.13 4.56 8.78
CA ALA A 165 -12.70 3.82 9.90
C ALA A 165 -11.93 4.09 11.20
N SER A 166 -12.60 3.92 12.34
CA SER A 166 -11.94 4.00 13.65
C SER A 166 -11.10 2.77 13.99
N SER A 167 -11.42 1.62 13.39
CA SER A 167 -10.83 0.32 13.73
C SER A 167 -10.16 -0.29 12.50
N TYR A 168 -8.87 -0.59 12.62
CA TYR A 168 -8.08 -1.18 11.56
C TYR A 168 -8.07 -2.71 11.67
N SER A 169 -8.21 -3.38 10.53
CA SER A 169 -7.91 -4.80 10.40
C SER A 169 -7.17 -5.03 9.09
N ALA A 170 -6.05 -5.73 9.19
CA ALA A 170 -5.19 -6.05 8.07
C ALA A 170 -5.95 -6.97 7.08
N ASN A 171 -6.77 -7.90 7.57
CA ASN A 171 -7.60 -8.75 6.73
C ASN A 171 -9.08 -8.30 6.64
N ALA A 172 -9.41 -7.02 6.90
CA ALA A 172 -10.79 -6.55 6.92
C ALA A 172 -11.62 -7.04 5.72
N TYR A 173 -12.84 -7.51 5.99
CA TYR A 173 -13.78 -7.92 4.95
C TYR A 173 -14.26 -6.69 4.15
N PRO A 174 -14.07 -6.66 2.81
CA PRO A 174 -14.33 -5.47 1.99
C PRO A 174 -15.75 -4.92 2.04
N PHE A 175 -16.74 -5.77 2.34
CA PHE A 175 -18.16 -5.42 2.40
C PHE A 175 -18.71 -5.37 3.84
N SER A 176 -17.83 -5.12 4.81
CA SER A 176 -18.19 -4.80 6.19
C SER A 176 -17.59 -3.46 6.59
N VAL A 177 -18.37 -2.65 7.31
CA VAL A 177 -17.92 -1.37 7.88
C VAL A 177 -17.23 -1.53 9.23
N ARG A 178 -17.19 -2.74 9.81
CA ARG A 178 -16.67 -3.02 11.16
C ARG A 178 -15.19 -2.66 11.29
N TYR A 179 -14.40 -3.01 10.29
CA TYR A 179 -12.98 -2.71 10.21
C TYR A 179 -12.64 -2.06 8.86
N GLN A 180 -11.39 -1.69 8.69
CA GLN A 180 -10.87 -1.22 7.42
C GLN A 180 -9.43 -1.67 7.21
N ASN A 181 -9.16 -2.17 6.02
CA ASN A 181 -7.83 -2.41 5.49
C ASN A 181 -7.31 -1.14 4.77
N CYS A 182 -6.00 -0.96 4.73
CA CYS A 182 -5.32 0.16 4.06
C CYS A 182 -5.72 0.38 2.59
N ASN A 183 -5.78 -0.69 1.81
CA ASN A 183 -6.15 -0.65 0.40
C ASN A 183 -7.69 -0.57 0.23
N GLN A 184 -8.45 -1.04 1.21
CA GLN A 184 -9.92 -0.86 1.23
C GLN A 184 -10.30 0.63 1.26
N TRP A 185 -9.55 1.48 1.98
CA TRP A 185 -9.77 2.93 1.94
C TRP A 185 -9.58 3.52 0.54
N VAL A 186 -8.58 3.04 -0.21
CA VAL A 186 -8.33 3.48 -1.60
C VAL A 186 -9.55 3.17 -2.48
N VAL A 187 -10.02 1.92 -2.47
CA VAL A 187 -11.13 1.50 -3.34
C VAL A 187 -12.48 2.09 -2.90
N GLU A 188 -12.71 2.33 -1.60
CA GLU A 188 -13.88 3.06 -1.10
C GLU A 188 -13.88 4.54 -1.55
N LEU A 189 -12.69 5.16 -1.69
CA LEU A 189 -12.57 6.50 -2.25
C LEU A 189 -12.82 6.52 -3.76
N LEU A 190 -12.31 5.54 -4.51
CA LEU A 190 -12.64 5.38 -5.93
C LEU A 190 -14.15 5.23 -6.15
N ALA A 191 -14.80 4.38 -5.35
CA ALA A 191 -16.25 4.19 -5.39
C ALA A 191 -17.02 5.48 -5.10
N THR A 192 -16.54 6.25 -4.11
CA THR A 192 -17.13 7.55 -3.76
C THR A 192 -16.99 8.56 -4.90
N ALA A 193 -15.80 8.64 -5.50
CA ALA A 193 -15.50 9.56 -6.59
C ALA A 193 -16.30 9.23 -7.86
N TRP A 194 -16.33 7.95 -8.26
CA TRP A 194 -16.97 7.51 -9.50
C TRP A 194 -18.47 7.25 -9.37
N GLY A 195 -18.95 6.95 -8.16
CA GLY A 195 -20.36 6.84 -7.84
C GLY A 195 -21.02 8.17 -7.49
N GLU A 196 -20.25 9.28 -7.49
CA GLU A 196 -20.69 10.61 -7.08
C GLU A 196 -21.44 10.60 -5.73
N LEU A 197 -20.94 9.78 -4.79
CA LEU A 197 -21.62 9.55 -3.52
C LEU A 197 -21.53 10.83 -2.66
N SER A 198 -22.68 11.29 -2.18
CA SER A 198 -22.74 12.44 -1.29
C SER A 198 -22.03 12.14 0.04
N ASP A 199 -21.46 13.15 0.70
CA ASP A 199 -20.92 12.99 2.05
C ASP A 199 -22.05 12.72 3.07
N GLY A 200 -21.79 11.83 4.03
CA GLY A 200 -22.74 11.40 5.05
C GLY A 200 -22.10 10.39 6.00
N ALA A 201 -22.69 10.22 7.19
CA ALA A 201 -22.17 9.29 8.20
C ALA A 201 -22.11 7.83 7.72
N ASP A 202 -22.97 7.46 6.77
CA ASP A 202 -23.08 6.15 6.14
C ASP A 202 -22.25 6.01 4.85
N LEU A 203 -21.40 7.00 4.51
CA LEU A 203 -20.67 7.03 3.24
C LEU A 203 -19.88 5.75 2.97
N ARG A 204 -19.19 5.19 3.97
CA ARG A 204 -18.47 3.92 3.81
C ARG A 204 -19.39 2.77 3.40
N ALA A 205 -20.56 2.65 4.04
CA ALA A 205 -21.52 1.60 3.69
C ALA A 205 -22.03 1.78 2.26
N ARG A 206 -22.28 3.02 1.82
CA ARG A 206 -22.67 3.31 0.42
C ARG A 206 -21.56 3.02 -0.57
N ALA A 207 -20.31 3.34 -0.24
CA ALA A 207 -19.16 3.02 -1.07
C ALA A 207 -18.99 1.51 -1.25
N GLN A 208 -19.14 0.74 -0.16
CA GLN A 208 -19.09 -0.73 -0.21
C GLN A 208 -20.25 -1.33 -1.01
N ALA A 209 -21.47 -0.81 -0.86
CA ALA A 209 -22.62 -1.23 -1.65
C ALA A 209 -22.41 -0.93 -3.15
N TRP A 210 -21.91 0.27 -3.47
CA TRP A 210 -21.56 0.64 -4.83
C TRP A 210 -20.50 -0.29 -5.43
N LEU A 211 -19.49 -0.70 -4.65
CA LEU A 211 -18.47 -1.64 -5.10
C LEU A 211 -19.06 -3.02 -5.40
N ALA A 212 -19.99 -3.50 -4.56
CA ALA A 212 -20.69 -4.75 -4.80
C ALA A 212 -21.54 -4.69 -6.08
N ASP A 213 -22.28 -3.60 -6.29
CA ASP A 213 -23.09 -3.36 -7.50
C ASP A 213 -22.23 -3.19 -8.76
N ALA A 214 -20.99 -2.71 -8.60
CA ALA A 214 -20.01 -2.55 -9.67
C ALA A 214 -19.17 -3.81 -9.94
N ASP A 215 -19.54 -4.97 -9.36
CA ASP A 215 -18.83 -6.24 -9.49
C ASP A 215 -17.35 -6.17 -9.07
N TYR A 216 -17.00 -5.35 -8.08
CA TYR A 216 -15.66 -5.35 -7.50
C TYR A 216 -15.35 -6.72 -6.89
N ARG A 217 -14.22 -7.32 -7.30
CA ARG A 217 -13.75 -8.63 -6.84
C ARG A 217 -12.51 -8.47 -5.97
N PRO A 218 -12.64 -8.56 -4.64
CA PRO A 218 -11.48 -8.55 -3.77
C PRO A 218 -10.59 -9.79 -3.99
N SER A 219 -9.32 -9.68 -3.62
CA SER A 219 -8.41 -10.83 -3.64
C SER A 219 -8.81 -11.87 -2.60
N GLU A 220 -8.68 -13.15 -2.96
CA GLU A 220 -8.83 -14.26 -2.03
C GLU A 220 -7.47 -14.64 -1.45
N VAL A 221 -7.36 -14.61 -0.13
CA VAL A 221 -6.16 -15.01 0.60
C VAL A 221 -6.49 -16.23 1.43
N VAL A 222 -5.98 -17.38 0.98
CA VAL A 222 -6.15 -18.66 1.67
C VAL A 222 -5.02 -18.88 2.66
N VAL A 223 -5.37 -19.16 3.91
CA VAL A 223 -4.40 -19.46 4.97
C VAL A 223 -4.29 -20.97 5.14
N ASP A 224 -3.42 -21.63 4.37
CA ASP A 224 -3.31 -23.10 4.40
C ASP A 224 -2.50 -23.68 5.57
N SER A 225 -1.82 -22.83 6.33
CA SER A 225 -0.99 -23.29 7.45
C SER A 225 -1.81 -23.56 8.71
N HIS A 226 -1.88 -24.82 9.14
CA HIS A 226 -2.54 -25.21 10.40
C HIS A 226 -2.07 -24.41 11.62
N TRP A 227 -0.79 -24.04 11.67
CA TRP A 227 -0.27 -23.16 12.72
C TRP A 227 -0.86 -21.75 12.56
N VAL A 228 -0.78 -21.12 11.37
CA VAL A 228 -1.35 -19.77 11.20
C VAL A 228 -2.87 -19.76 11.49
N LYS A 229 -3.61 -20.83 11.15
CA LYS A 229 -5.02 -21.00 11.52
C LYS A 229 -5.23 -20.96 13.04
N PHE A 230 -4.39 -21.64 13.82
CA PHE A 230 -4.43 -21.60 15.29
C PHE A 230 -3.96 -20.25 15.86
N ALA A 231 -3.03 -19.56 15.20
CA ALA A 231 -2.50 -18.26 15.61
C ALA A 231 -3.47 -17.10 15.37
N ALA A 232 -4.23 -17.15 14.26
CA ALA A 232 -4.95 -16.02 13.70
C ALA A 232 -5.84 -15.26 14.70
N PRO A 233 -6.61 -15.92 15.59
CA PRO A 233 -7.43 -15.21 16.58
C PRO A 233 -6.63 -14.40 17.60
N PHE A 234 -5.34 -14.68 17.75
CA PHE A 234 -4.42 -14.02 18.67
C PHE A 234 -3.47 -13.05 17.95
N MET A 235 -3.50 -13.00 16.61
CA MET A 235 -2.67 -12.10 15.83
C MET A 235 -3.24 -10.68 15.91
N PRO A 236 -2.46 -9.68 16.35
CA PRO A 236 -2.94 -8.31 16.40
C PRO A 236 -3.31 -7.83 14.99
N LEU A 237 -4.37 -7.02 14.91
CA LEU A 237 -4.91 -6.45 13.67
C LEU A 237 -5.40 -7.48 12.65
N VAL A 238 -5.60 -8.74 13.07
CA VAL A 238 -6.31 -9.76 12.29
C VAL A 238 -7.63 -10.03 13.01
N HIS A 239 -8.74 -9.92 12.29
CA HIS A 239 -10.08 -10.11 12.82
C HIS A 239 -10.86 -11.10 11.96
N LEU A 240 -11.74 -11.86 12.59
CA LEU A 240 -12.50 -12.94 11.92
C LEU A 240 -14.02 -12.72 11.99
N ASP A 241 -14.46 -11.76 12.78
CA ASP A 241 -15.85 -11.51 13.16
C ASP A 241 -16.59 -10.57 12.21
N ASP A 242 -15.93 -10.03 11.19
CA ASP A 242 -16.51 -9.30 10.06
C ASP A 242 -16.61 -10.13 8.77
N HIS A 243 -16.04 -11.33 8.73
CA HIS A 243 -16.08 -12.22 7.57
C HIS A 243 -17.34 -13.11 7.54
N PRO A 244 -17.82 -13.47 6.34
CA PRO A 244 -18.82 -14.52 6.17
C PRO A 244 -18.43 -15.84 6.87
N PRO A 245 -19.39 -16.62 7.40
CA PRO A 245 -19.08 -17.83 8.16
C PRO A 245 -18.27 -18.88 7.37
N ASP A 246 -18.59 -19.08 6.10
CA ASP A 246 -17.88 -19.98 5.18
C ASP A 246 -16.42 -19.56 4.97
N ALA A 247 -16.19 -18.27 4.68
CA ALA A 247 -14.85 -17.68 4.59
C ALA A 247 -14.06 -17.87 5.89
N ARG A 248 -14.72 -17.64 7.04
CA ARG A 248 -14.13 -17.78 8.38
C ARG A 248 -13.74 -19.23 8.71
N TYR A 249 -14.60 -20.20 8.45
CA TYR A 249 -14.31 -21.61 8.73
C TYR A 249 -13.34 -22.22 7.73
N GLY A 250 -13.41 -21.80 6.47
CA GLY A 250 -12.50 -22.19 5.40
C GLY A 250 -11.10 -21.58 5.54
N MET A 251 -10.98 -20.47 6.29
CA MET A 251 -9.77 -19.63 6.36
C MET A 251 -9.35 -19.10 4.98
N ALA A 252 -10.36 -18.71 4.20
CA ALA A 252 -10.25 -18.10 2.89
C ALA A 252 -10.85 -16.70 2.97
N PHE A 253 -10.00 -15.68 3.01
CA PHE A 253 -10.42 -14.31 3.29
C PHE A 253 -10.45 -13.48 2.03
N GLN A 254 -11.55 -12.76 1.82
CA GLN A 254 -11.60 -11.70 0.83
C GLN A 254 -10.99 -10.44 1.42
N ILE A 255 -10.03 -9.85 0.73
CA ILE A 255 -9.28 -8.66 1.17
C ILE A 255 -9.06 -7.77 -0.05
N SER A 256 -9.24 -6.45 0.11
CA SER A 256 -8.82 -5.51 -0.92
C SER A 256 -7.29 -5.47 -0.98
N MET A 257 -6.72 -5.96 -2.07
CA MET A 257 -5.28 -5.92 -2.34
C MET A 257 -5.03 -5.07 -3.59
N PRO A 258 -3.82 -4.50 -3.76
CA PRO A 258 -3.54 -3.61 -4.88
C PRO A 258 -3.86 -4.22 -6.25
N GLU A 259 -3.55 -5.50 -6.46
CA GLU A 259 -3.84 -6.18 -7.74
C GLU A 259 -5.35 -6.26 -8.04
N ALA A 260 -6.19 -6.61 -7.06
CA ALA A 260 -7.64 -6.58 -7.23
C ALA A 260 -8.18 -5.17 -7.55
N ILE A 261 -7.58 -4.13 -6.97
CA ILE A 261 -7.94 -2.74 -7.28
C ILE A 261 -7.50 -2.39 -8.70
N GLU A 262 -6.29 -2.76 -9.11
CA GLU A 262 -5.79 -2.55 -10.48
C GLU A 262 -6.65 -3.28 -11.52
N ASP A 263 -7.06 -4.52 -11.26
CA ASP A 263 -7.98 -5.29 -12.09
C ASP A 263 -9.35 -4.60 -12.20
N PHE A 264 -9.90 -4.13 -11.08
CA PHE A 264 -11.15 -3.37 -11.08
C PHE A 264 -11.06 -2.10 -11.94
N VAL A 265 -9.95 -1.37 -11.84
CA VAL A 265 -9.71 -0.19 -12.67
C VAL A 265 -9.56 -0.57 -14.14
N ARG A 266 -8.83 -1.65 -14.46
CA ARG A 266 -8.65 -2.13 -15.83
C ARG A 266 -9.99 -2.48 -16.48
N ASP A 267 -10.83 -3.22 -15.76
CA ASP A 267 -12.11 -3.70 -16.25
C ASP A 267 -13.10 -2.55 -16.45
N ARG A 268 -13.09 -1.56 -15.55
CA ARG A 268 -13.98 -0.40 -15.60
C ARG A 268 -13.52 0.69 -16.58
N LEU A 269 -12.20 0.90 -16.67
CA LEU A 269 -11.58 1.99 -17.44
C LEU A 269 -10.55 1.40 -18.42
N PRO A 270 -10.98 0.88 -19.58
CA PRO A 270 -10.07 0.26 -20.56
C PRO A 270 -8.98 1.19 -21.10
N GLN A 271 -9.16 2.51 -20.96
CA GLN A 271 -8.18 3.53 -21.34
C GLN A 271 -7.11 3.78 -20.26
N ALA A 272 -7.24 3.18 -19.07
CA ALA A 272 -6.24 3.26 -18.02
C ALA A 272 -4.92 2.64 -18.50
N ARG A 273 -3.82 3.30 -18.17
CA ARG A 273 -2.47 2.88 -18.60
C ARG A 273 -1.69 2.44 -17.37
N ARG A 274 -1.24 1.19 -17.38
CA ARG A 274 -0.34 0.67 -16.35
C ARG A 274 1.12 0.88 -16.76
N VAL A 275 1.94 1.29 -15.80
CA VAL A 275 3.40 1.30 -15.89
C VAL A 275 3.95 0.62 -14.64
N GLU A 276 4.79 -0.39 -14.83
CA GLU A 276 5.51 -1.03 -13.75
C GLU A 276 6.97 -0.59 -13.75
N PHE A 277 7.52 -0.42 -12.56
CA PHE A 277 8.91 -0.09 -12.31
C PHE A 277 9.51 -1.15 -11.40
N CYS A 278 10.72 -1.59 -11.72
CA CYS A 278 11.49 -2.51 -10.87
C CYS A 278 12.91 -1.98 -10.76
N HIS A 279 13.47 -1.87 -9.55
CA HIS A 279 14.88 -1.54 -9.38
C HIS A 279 15.67 -2.66 -8.71
N ASP A 280 16.92 -2.85 -9.13
CA ASP A 280 17.88 -3.78 -8.51
C ASP A 280 18.99 -3.06 -7.72
N GLY A 281 18.85 -1.73 -7.57
CA GLY A 281 19.81 -0.84 -6.90
C GLY A 281 20.88 -0.26 -7.82
N SER A 282 21.04 -0.78 -9.03
CA SER A 282 21.96 -0.25 -10.07
C SER A 282 21.20 0.37 -11.26
N ARG A 283 20.01 -0.15 -11.55
CA ARG A 283 19.13 0.30 -12.64
C ARG A 283 17.67 0.19 -12.24
N VAL A 284 16.84 0.86 -13.03
CA VAL A 284 15.38 0.78 -13.03
C VAL A 284 14.94 0.23 -14.39
N VAL A 285 14.17 -0.84 -14.38
CA VAL A 285 13.42 -1.33 -15.54
C VAL A 285 12.03 -0.75 -15.48
N ILE A 286 11.56 -0.19 -16.59
CA ILE A 286 10.25 0.44 -16.73
C ILE A 286 9.51 -0.27 -17.86
N ARG A 287 8.33 -0.82 -17.54
CA ARG A 287 7.49 -1.55 -18.47
C ARG A 287 6.14 -0.87 -18.58
N SER A 288 5.76 -0.49 -19.79
CA SER A 288 4.39 -0.03 -20.08
C SER A 288 3.50 -1.23 -20.39
N GLY A 289 2.26 -1.17 -19.91
CA GLY A 289 1.25 -2.22 -20.09
C GLY A 289 1.04 -3.09 -18.85
N TRP A 290 0.15 -4.07 -19.02
CA TRP A 290 -0.37 -4.89 -17.93
C TRP A 290 0.46 -6.14 -17.63
N ARG A 291 1.50 -6.39 -18.43
CA ARG A 291 2.38 -7.54 -18.22
C ARG A 291 3.37 -7.23 -17.09
N PRO A 292 3.48 -8.08 -16.07
CA PRO A 292 4.36 -7.81 -14.93
C PRO A 292 5.83 -7.86 -15.33
N ILE A 293 6.70 -7.12 -14.64
CA ILE A 293 8.16 -7.28 -14.76
C ILE A 293 8.57 -8.54 -13.96
N PRO A 294 9.37 -9.47 -14.53
CA PRO A 294 9.84 -10.64 -13.80
C PRO A 294 10.68 -10.25 -12.59
N ASP A 295 10.78 -11.18 -11.64
CA ASP A 295 11.61 -11.00 -10.45
C ASP A 295 13.07 -10.78 -10.82
N GLY A 296 13.79 -10.04 -9.98
CA GLY A 296 15.18 -9.64 -10.24
C GLY A 296 15.33 -8.51 -11.26
N CYS A 297 14.23 -7.85 -11.64
CA CYS A 297 14.23 -6.69 -12.54
C CYS A 297 14.96 -6.96 -13.87
N LEU A 298 14.68 -8.10 -14.49
CA LEU A 298 15.28 -8.46 -15.78
C LEU A 298 14.54 -7.73 -16.92
N PRO A 299 15.23 -6.88 -17.70
CA PRO A 299 14.61 -6.21 -18.83
C PRO A 299 14.37 -7.17 -19.99
N GLU A 300 13.29 -6.96 -20.70
CA GLU A 300 12.93 -7.64 -21.94
C GLU A 300 12.76 -6.64 -23.10
N ALA A 301 12.51 -7.16 -24.30
CA ALA A 301 12.26 -6.31 -25.46
C ALA A 301 11.06 -5.38 -25.24
N GLY A 302 11.27 -4.08 -25.44
CA GLY A 302 10.26 -3.03 -25.23
C GLY A 302 10.31 -2.35 -23.87
N ASP A 303 11.12 -2.86 -22.92
CA ASP A 303 11.33 -2.18 -21.65
C ASP A 303 12.32 -1.03 -21.78
N GLU A 304 12.10 0.03 -21.01
CA GLU A 304 13.06 1.11 -20.83
C GLU A 304 13.94 0.82 -19.61
N VAL A 305 15.23 1.15 -19.71
CA VAL A 305 16.20 0.94 -18.63
C VAL A 305 16.90 2.24 -18.28
N VAL A 306 16.75 2.68 -17.03
CA VAL A 306 17.41 3.88 -16.48
C VAL A 306 18.48 3.44 -15.49
N ARG A 307 19.73 3.90 -15.65
CA ARG A 307 20.78 3.61 -14.66
C ARG A 307 20.66 4.52 -13.44
N LEU A 308 20.76 3.94 -12.25
CA LEU A 308 20.80 4.66 -10.97
C LEU A 308 22.23 5.06 -10.59
N ASP A 309 23.23 4.41 -11.18
CA ASP A 309 24.65 4.70 -10.95
C ASP A 309 25.04 6.09 -11.49
N GLY A 310 25.23 7.02 -10.55
CA GLY A 310 25.85 8.32 -10.79
C GLY A 310 27.04 8.53 -9.88
N HIS A 311 28.14 7.84 -10.18
CA HIS A 311 29.49 8.36 -9.95
C HIS A 311 30.23 8.30 -11.28
N ALA A 312 30.21 9.40 -12.04
CA ALA A 312 31.43 9.74 -12.77
C ALA A 312 32.47 10.01 -11.68
N ARG A 313 33.50 9.16 -11.63
CA ARG A 313 34.71 9.50 -10.87
C ARG A 313 35.42 10.67 -11.54
#